data_AF-A0AAW8LAY3-F1
#
_entry.id   AF-A0AAW8LAY3-F1
#
_cell.length_a   1.000
_cell.length_b   1.000
_cell.length_c   1.000
_cell.angle_alpha   90.00
_cell.angle_beta   90.00
_cell.angle_gamma   90.00
#
_symmetry.space_group_name_H-M   'P 1'
#
loop_
_entity.id
_entity.type
_entity.pdbx_description
1 polymer ?
#
loop_
_entity_poly.entity_id
_entity_poly.type
_entity_poly.pdbx_seq_one_letter_code
_entity_poly.pdbx_strand_id
1 'polypeptide(L)'
;MRSRFGGLMLRHVKQDISGSFRSLAIADLEQDILTYRKNLVLLGEKIAIHCHVIDYCKRNDITIVNDGIAVYQKEFPEQRSVAKDYFVEFMKGYGITYESPIYDWAQSSDDVKYKLLQLGLSTKSLEGLSIFADSFTTPSDEVVLQYLRDKERKAVDIIDFFQGSIVNSSTSLEGSRYAK
;
A
#
# COMPACT_ATOMS: atom_id res chain seq x y z
N MET A 1 -22.59 -2.86 -6.55
CA MET A 1 -22.27 -2.62 -5.13
C MET A 1 -23.45 -2.04 -4.35
N ARG A 2 -24.11 -0.92 -4.76
CA ARG A 2 -25.33 -0.43 -4.08
C ARG A 2 -26.45 -1.47 -3.98
N SER A 3 -26.66 -2.26 -5.03
CA SER A 3 -27.64 -3.37 -5.02
C SER A 3 -27.35 -4.46 -3.99
N ARG A 4 -26.10 -4.60 -3.54
CA ARG A 4 -25.66 -5.64 -2.59
C ARG A 4 -25.57 -5.14 -1.15
N PHE A 5 -25.19 -3.87 -0.95
CA PHE A 5 -24.94 -3.29 0.37
C PHE A 5 -25.96 -2.20 0.78
N GLY A 6 -26.92 -1.87 -0.09
CA GLY A 6 -28.01 -0.95 0.21
C GLY A 6 -27.51 0.41 0.73
N GLY A 7 -28.15 0.90 1.79
CA GLY A 7 -27.81 2.16 2.46
C GLY A 7 -26.50 2.13 3.25
N LEU A 8 -25.88 0.96 3.47
CA LEU A 8 -24.59 0.87 4.14
C LEU A 8 -23.44 1.39 3.26
N MET A 9 -23.61 1.35 1.93
CA MET A 9 -22.60 1.86 1.02
C MET A 9 -22.96 3.27 0.53
N LEU A 10 -22.28 4.25 1.12
CA LEU A 10 -22.42 5.66 0.72
C LEU A 10 -21.88 5.89 -0.70
N ARG A 11 -20.64 5.47 -0.95
CA ARG A 11 -19.90 5.71 -2.20
C ARG A 11 -18.94 4.56 -2.50
N HIS A 12 -18.69 4.31 -3.79
CA HIS A 12 -17.65 3.42 -4.27
C HIS A 12 -16.81 4.18 -5.28
N VAL A 13 -15.50 4.22 -5.06
CA VAL A 13 -14.54 4.93 -5.90
C VAL A 13 -13.49 3.95 -6.37
N LYS A 14 -13.10 4.06 -7.63
CA LYS A 14 -11.93 3.38 -8.19
C LYS A 14 -10.85 4.41 -8.42
N GLN A 15 -9.65 4.15 -7.92
CA GLN A 15 -8.47 4.99 -8.15
C GLN A 15 -7.51 4.25 -9.08
N ASP A 16 -6.95 4.98 -10.04
CA ASP A 16 -5.87 4.46 -10.88
C ASP A 16 -4.52 4.76 -10.21
N ILE A 17 -3.85 3.70 -9.77
CA ILE A 17 -2.55 3.80 -9.11
C ILE A 17 -1.37 3.59 -10.08
N SER A 18 -1.62 3.38 -11.37
CA SER A 18 -0.62 2.90 -12.34
C SER A 18 0.68 3.71 -12.36
N GLY A 19 0.60 5.05 -12.28
CA GLY A 19 1.77 5.93 -12.24
C GLY A 19 2.61 5.76 -10.96
N SER A 20 1.95 5.72 -9.79
CA SER A 20 2.63 5.51 -8.51
C SER A 20 3.17 4.10 -8.39
N PHE A 21 2.42 3.10 -8.83
CA PHE A 21 2.84 1.71 -8.88
C PHE A 21 4.08 1.54 -9.76
N ARG A 22 4.07 2.09 -10.98
CA ARG A 22 5.25 2.08 -11.85
C ARG A 22 6.44 2.72 -11.15
N SER A 23 6.24 3.86 -10.51
CA SER A 23 7.31 4.61 -9.85
C SER A 23 7.89 3.87 -8.64
N LEU A 24 7.05 3.27 -7.80
CA LEU A 24 7.48 2.65 -6.54
C LEU A 24 7.97 1.22 -6.71
N ALA A 25 7.29 0.42 -7.54
CA ALA A 25 7.49 -1.02 -7.62
C ALA A 25 8.24 -1.49 -8.89
N ILE A 26 8.15 -0.74 -9.99
CA ILE A 26 8.64 -1.21 -11.30
C ILE A 26 9.90 -0.48 -11.77
N ALA A 27 9.99 0.83 -11.57
CA ALA A 27 11.06 1.65 -12.10
C ALA A 27 12.46 1.18 -11.66
N ASP A 28 12.56 0.70 -10.42
CA ASP A 28 13.80 0.25 -9.79
C ASP A 28 13.82 -1.28 -9.59
N LEU A 29 12.95 -2.04 -10.29
CA LEU A 29 12.70 -3.46 -10.03
C LEU A 29 13.97 -4.32 -10.13
N GLU A 30 14.81 -4.08 -11.13
CA GLU A 30 16.06 -4.83 -11.29
C GLU A 30 16.98 -4.62 -10.08
N GLN A 31 17.14 -3.37 -9.64
CA GLN A 31 17.96 -3.04 -8.47
C GLN A 31 17.36 -3.63 -7.19
N ASP A 32 16.03 -3.59 -7.04
CA ASP A 32 15.34 -4.19 -5.90
C ASP A 32 15.58 -5.72 -5.86
N ILE A 33 15.48 -6.42 -7.00
CA ILE A 33 15.75 -7.85 -7.08
C ILE A 33 17.21 -8.17 -6.70
N LEU A 34 18.17 -7.40 -7.21
CA LEU A 34 19.60 -7.59 -6.90
C LEU A 34 19.91 -7.34 -5.42
N THR A 35 19.23 -6.37 -4.81
CA THR A 35 19.46 -5.94 -3.43
C THR A 35 18.81 -6.92 -2.44
N TYR A 36 17.51 -7.15 -2.57
CA TYR A 36 16.74 -7.92 -1.59
C TYR A 36 16.69 -9.41 -1.91
N ARG A 37 16.95 -9.80 -3.16
CA ARG A 37 16.84 -11.19 -3.65
C ARG A 37 15.47 -11.82 -3.39
N LYS A 38 14.43 -10.98 -3.43
CA LYS A 38 13.02 -11.30 -3.15
C LYS A 38 12.14 -10.50 -4.10
N ASN A 39 10.95 -11.03 -4.40
CA ASN A 39 9.94 -10.26 -5.10
C ASN A 39 9.12 -9.45 -4.10
N LEU A 40 9.23 -8.13 -4.18
CA LEU A 40 8.54 -7.16 -3.31
C LEU A 40 7.59 -6.25 -4.12
N VAL A 41 7.23 -6.63 -5.35
CA VAL A 41 6.39 -5.83 -6.24
C VAL A 41 5.02 -5.53 -5.62
N LEU A 42 4.36 -6.52 -4.99
CA LEU A 42 3.07 -6.34 -4.33
C LEU A 42 3.16 -5.47 -3.06
N LEU A 43 4.31 -5.49 -2.39
CA LEU A 43 4.59 -4.56 -1.29
C LEU A 43 4.71 -3.13 -1.82
N GLY A 44 5.41 -2.92 -2.95
CA GLY A 44 5.49 -1.64 -3.64
C GLY A 44 4.12 -1.15 -4.15
N GLU A 45 3.27 -2.06 -4.65
CA GLU A 45 1.88 -1.77 -4.97
C GLU A 45 1.09 -1.30 -3.74
N LYS A 46 1.26 -1.97 -2.59
CA LYS A 46 0.62 -1.52 -1.34
C LYS A 46 1.05 -0.13 -0.93
N ILE A 47 2.31 0.25 -1.11
CA ILE A 47 2.78 1.64 -0.88
C ILE A 47 2.05 2.60 -1.82
N ALA A 48 1.93 2.26 -3.11
CA ALA A 48 1.22 3.07 -4.09
C ALA A 48 -0.25 3.26 -3.70
N ILE A 49 -0.94 2.19 -3.26
CA ILE A 49 -2.32 2.28 -2.75
C ILE A 49 -2.40 3.27 -1.59
N HIS A 50 -1.49 3.19 -0.61
CA HIS A 50 -1.51 4.10 0.54
C HIS A 50 -1.30 5.56 0.14
N CYS A 51 -0.44 5.86 -0.84
CA CYS A 51 -0.28 7.23 -1.35
C CYS A 51 -1.59 7.82 -1.86
N HIS A 52 -2.35 7.03 -2.63
CA HIS A 52 -3.64 7.44 -3.19
C HIS A 52 -4.74 7.51 -2.13
N VAL A 53 -4.74 6.58 -1.17
CA VAL A 53 -5.68 6.61 -0.04
C VAL A 53 -5.46 7.87 0.80
N ILE A 54 -4.22 8.24 1.10
CA ILE A 54 -3.89 9.45 1.85
C ILE A 54 -4.42 10.70 1.15
N ASP A 55 -4.13 10.86 -0.15
CA ASP A 55 -4.64 11.99 -0.92
C ASP A 55 -6.17 12.05 -0.92
N TYR A 56 -6.82 10.92 -1.21
CA TYR A 56 -8.27 10.84 -1.22
C TYR A 56 -8.88 11.16 0.15
N CYS A 57 -8.31 10.62 1.23
CA CYS A 57 -8.76 10.87 2.59
C CYS A 57 -8.66 12.36 2.94
N LYS A 58 -7.51 13.00 2.67
CA LYS A 58 -7.35 14.44 2.92
C LYS A 58 -8.32 15.30 2.13
N ARG A 59 -8.59 14.98 0.86
CA ARG A 59 -9.53 15.72 0.01
C ARG A 59 -11.01 15.57 0.44
N ASN A 60 -11.31 14.59 1.29
CA ASN A 60 -12.68 14.25 1.67
C ASN A 60 -12.88 14.26 3.21
N ASP A 61 -11.94 14.82 3.97
CA ASP A 61 -11.98 14.89 5.43
C ASP A 61 -12.22 13.51 6.09
N ILE A 62 -11.64 12.45 5.54
CA ILE A 62 -11.74 11.09 6.07
C ILE A 62 -10.52 10.80 6.94
N THR A 63 -10.75 10.47 8.20
CA THR A 63 -9.68 10.23 9.20
C THR A 63 -9.52 8.77 9.59
N ILE A 64 -10.38 7.87 9.10
CA ILE A 64 -10.34 6.43 9.43
C ILE A 64 -10.31 5.62 8.14
N VAL A 65 -9.38 4.69 8.05
CA VAL A 65 -9.23 3.74 6.94
C VAL A 65 -9.14 2.33 7.50
N ASN A 66 -10.01 1.45 7.01
CA ASN A 66 -9.99 0.03 7.35
C ASN A 66 -9.61 -0.78 6.11
N ASP A 67 -8.71 -1.75 6.25
CA ASP A 67 -8.44 -2.74 5.23
C ASP A 67 -8.83 -4.17 5.65
N GLY A 68 -8.65 -5.09 4.70
CA GLY A 68 -9.06 -6.48 4.84
C GLY A 68 -7.90 -7.47 4.93
N ILE A 69 -6.69 -7.06 5.33
CA ILE A 69 -5.60 -8.03 5.51
C ILE A 69 -5.90 -9.01 6.64
N ALA A 70 -5.35 -10.22 6.52
CA ALA A 70 -5.58 -11.30 7.47
C ALA A 70 -4.27 -11.98 7.88
N VAL A 71 -4.15 -12.41 9.14
CA VAL A 71 -2.89 -13.00 9.63
C VAL A 71 -2.55 -14.33 8.95
N TYR A 72 -3.55 -15.07 8.46
CA TYR A 72 -3.32 -16.33 7.74
C TYR A 72 -2.64 -16.13 6.38
N GLN A 73 -2.55 -14.88 5.91
CA GLN A 73 -1.92 -14.46 4.65
C GLN A 73 -0.52 -13.85 4.89
N LYS A 74 0.10 -14.07 6.06
CA LYS A 74 1.40 -13.51 6.45
C LYS A 74 2.59 -13.99 5.61
N GLU A 75 2.41 -14.96 4.72
CA GLU A 75 3.36 -15.35 3.68
C GLU A 75 3.51 -14.26 2.61
N PHE A 76 2.47 -13.44 2.42
CA PHE A 76 2.50 -12.29 1.52
C PHE A 76 3.12 -11.09 2.24
N PRO A 77 4.22 -10.50 1.71
CA PRO A 77 4.96 -9.44 2.39
C PRO A 77 4.10 -8.25 2.83
N GLU A 78 3.14 -7.87 1.99
CA GLU A 78 2.23 -6.75 2.17
C GLU A 78 1.12 -6.99 3.22
N GLN A 79 0.96 -8.23 3.68
CA GLN A 79 0.01 -8.62 4.72
C GLN A 79 0.68 -8.95 6.06
N ARG A 80 2.01 -8.90 6.15
CA ARG A 80 2.74 -9.18 7.39
C ARG A 80 2.50 -8.13 8.47
N SER A 81 2.66 -8.53 9.73
CA SER A 81 2.59 -7.60 10.88
C SER A 81 3.58 -6.45 10.75
N VAL A 82 4.82 -6.72 10.32
CA VAL A 82 5.83 -5.66 10.13
C VAL A 82 5.40 -4.62 9.09
N ALA A 83 4.73 -5.04 8.01
CA ALA A 83 4.20 -4.13 7.00
C ALA A 83 2.96 -3.38 7.52
N LYS A 84 2.06 -4.07 8.21
CA LYS A 84 0.89 -3.47 8.89
C LYS A 84 1.34 -2.38 9.85
N ASP A 85 2.25 -2.67 10.77
CA ASP A 85 2.72 -1.74 11.80
C ASP A 85 3.42 -0.53 11.17
N TYR A 86 4.18 -0.75 10.10
CA TYR A 86 4.74 0.33 9.28
C TYR A 86 3.64 1.25 8.72
N PHE A 87 2.61 0.69 8.07
CA PHE A 87 1.54 1.49 7.49
C PHE A 87 0.68 2.20 8.54
N VAL A 88 0.48 1.61 9.73
CA VAL A 88 -0.19 2.27 10.85
C VAL A 88 0.54 3.56 11.22
N GLU A 89 1.86 3.50 11.43
CA GLU A 89 2.64 4.69 11.78
C GLU A 89 2.78 5.68 10.61
N PHE A 90 2.91 5.18 9.37
CA PHE A 90 2.97 6.02 8.18
C PHE A 90 1.68 6.83 7.99
N MET A 91 0.51 6.19 8.08
CA MET A 91 -0.80 6.82 7.91
C MET A 91 -1.11 7.82 9.03
N LYS A 92 -0.69 7.51 10.26
CA LYS A 92 -0.79 8.40 11.42
C LYS A 92 -0.05 9.72 11.21
N GLY A 93 1.08 9.71 10.50
CA GLY A 93 1.78 10.93 10.08
C GLY A 93 0.93 11.89 9.23
N TYR A 94 -0.14 11.41 8.62
CA TYR A 94 -1.09 12.17 7.82
C TYR A 94 -2.43 12.43 8.55
N GLY A 95 -2.51 12.13 9.86
CA GLY A 95 -3.73 12.29 10.64
C GLY A 95 -4.80 11.23 10.35
N ILE A 96 -4.41 10.07 9.81
CA ILE A 96 -5.32 8.98 9.48
C ILE A 96 -5.09 7.80 10.43
N THR A 97 -6.16 7.36 11.10
CA THR A 97 -6.21 6.10 11.83
C THR A 97 -6.39 4.97 10.83
N TYR A 98 -5.38 4.13 10.69
CA TYR A 98 -5.41 2.95 9.81
C TYR A 98 -5.55 1.68 10.64
N GLU A 99 -6.58 0.89 10.33
CA GLU A 99 -6.93 -0.33 11.06
C GLU A 99 -7.09 -1.52 10.12
N SER A 100 -6.83 -2.71 10.66
CA SER A 100 -7.09 -3.99 9.99
C SER A 100 -8.00 -4.82 10.90
N PRO A 101 -9.33 -4.53 10.96
CA PRO A 101 -10.21 -5.04 12.01
C PRO A 101 -10.35 -6.57 12.05
N ILE A 102 -10.06 -7.24 10.93
CA ILE A 102 -10.16 -8.70 10.81
C ILE A 102 -8.80 -9.41 10.94
N TYR A 103 -7.71 -8.68 11.14
CA TYR A 103 -6.35 -9.24 11.05
C TYR A 103 -6.15 -10.40 12.02
N ASP A 104 -6.46 -10.18 13.31
CA ASP A 104 -6.31 -11.18 14.37
C ASP A 104 -7.52 -12.12 14.49
N TRP A 105 -8.63 -11.82 13.81
CA TRP A 105 -9.80 -12.69 13.79
C TRP A 105 -9.69 -13.78 12.71
N ALA A 106 -9.23 -13.41 11.51
CA ALA A 106 -9.08 -14.31 10.39
C ALA A 106 -7.78 -15.13 10.52
N GLN A 107 -7.84 -16.20 11.31
CA GLN A 107 -6.71 -17.12 11.54
C GLN A 107 -6.56 -18.16 10.41
N SER A 108 -7.60 -18.36 9.61
CA SER A 108 -7.60 -19.27 8.47
C SER A 108 -8.53 -18.80 7.34
N SER A 109 -8.32 -19.33 6.14
CA SER A 109 -9.26 -19.11 5.03
C SER A 109 -10.67 -19.63 5.32
N ASP A 110 -10.80 -20.64 6.18
CA ASP A 110 -12.08 -21.25 6.52
C ASP A 110 -12.89 -20.36 7.46
N ASP A 111 -12.25 -19.67 8.42
CA ASP A 111 -12.93 -18.68 9.27
C ASP A 111 -13.65 -17.63 8.41
N VAL A 112 -12.95 -17.11 7.39
CA VAL A 112 -13.50 -16.15 6.43
C VAL A 112 -14.65 -16.77 5.64
N LYS A 113 -14.49 -17.98 5.09
CA LYS A 113 -15.54 -18.65 4.32
C LYS A 113 -16.80 -18.91 5.15
N TYR A 114 -16.66 -19.39 6.38
CA TYR A 114 -17.78 -19.66 7.27
C TYR A 114 -18.54 -18.37 7.60
N LYS A 115 -17.83 -17.27 7.86
CA LYS A 115 -18.47 -15.99 8.15
C LYS A 115 -19.20 -15.42 6.93
N LEU A 116 -18.60 -15.50 5.74
CA LEU A 116 -19.25 -15.11 4.49
C LEU A 116 -20.50 -15.95 4.22
N LEU A 117 -20.45 -17.26 4.46
CA LEU A 117 -21.60 -18.16 4.32
C LEU A 117 -22.74 -17.80 5.28
N GLN A 118 -22.44 -17.51 6.55
CA GLN A 118 -23.44 -17.04 7.54
C GLN A 118 -24.13 -15.75 7.10
N LEU A 119 -23.42 -14.88 6.37
CA LEU A 119 -23.94 -13.63 5.82
C LEU A 119 -24.62 -13.79 4.45
N GLY A 120 -24.70 -15.01 3.90
CA GLY A 120 -25.23 -15.26 2.56
C GLY A 120 -24.38 -14.65 1.44
N LEU A 121 -23.09 -14.41 1.69
CA LEU A 121 -22.15 -13.86 0.72
C LEU A 121 -21.37 -14.99 0.03
N SER A 122 -21.08 -14.80 -1.26
CA SER A 122 -20.23 -15.73 -2.03
C SER A 122 -18.87 -15.91 -1.37
N THR A 123 -18.47 -17.16 -1.17
CA THR A 123 -17.14 -17.58 -0.68
C THR A 123 -16.12 -17.75 -1.81
N LYS A 124 -16.57 -17.75 -3.08
CA LYS A 124 -15.69 -17.80 -4.24
C LYS A 124 -14.97 -16.45 -4.38
N SER A 125 -13.65 -16.48 -4.26
CA SER A 125 -12.83 -15.32 -4.59
C SER A 125 -12.99 -14.98 -6.07
N LEU A 126 -13.21 -13.69 -6.34
CA LEU A 126 -13.22 -13.12 -7.68
C LEU A 126 -11.94 -12.32 -7.95
N GLU A 127 -10.98 -12.35 -7.02
CA GLU A 127 -9.70 -11.67 -7.19
C GLU A 127 -8.85 -12.44 -8.20
N GLY A 128 -8.27 -11.69 -9.14
CA GLY A 128 -7.25 -12.24 -10.02
C GLY A 128 -5.97 -12.47 -9.25
N LEU A 129 -5.26 -13.56 -9.55
CA LEU A 129 -3.91 -13.74 -9.05
C LEU A 129 -2.96 -12.84 -9.85
N SER A 130 -2.16 -12.05 -9.14
CA SER A 130 -1.11 -11.27 -9.78
C SER A 130 -0.06 -12.21 -10.37
N ILE A 131 0.49 -11.87 -11.54
CA ILE A 131 1.62 -12.61 -12.14
C ILE A 131 2.88 -12.58 -11.27
N PHE A 132 2.94 -11.66 -10.30
CA PHE A 132 4.04 -11.54 -9.35
C PHE A 132 3.80 -12.34 -8.06
N ALA A 133 2.57 -12.78 -7.81
CA ALA A 133 2.26 -13.66 -6.68
C ALA A 133 2.99 -15.00 -6.84
N ASP A 134 3.38 -15.61 -5.71
CA ASP A 134 4.00 -16.94 -5.64
C ASP A 134 5.25 -17.16 -6.51
N SER A 135 5.89 -16.07 -6.94
CA SER A 135 7.05 -16.14 -7.84
C SER A 135 8.40 -16.30 -7.12
N PHE A 136 8.43 -16.04 -5.80
CA PHE A 136 9.64 -16.08 -4.97
C PHE A 136 9.34 -16.67 -3.59
N THR A 137 10.41 -17.04 -2.87
CA THR A 137 10.31 -17.44 -1.46
C THR A 137 9.98 -16.25 -0.57
N THR A 138 9.28 -16.51 0.54
CA THR A 138 8.88 -15.49 1.52
C THR A 138 10.09 -14.67 2.03
N PRO A 139 10.01 -13.33 2.09
CA PRO A 139 11.04 -12.48 2.68
C PRO A 139 10.99 -12.48 4.22
N SER A 140 12.12 -12.19 4.86
CA SER A 140 12.15 -11.95 6.31
C SER A 140 11.55 -10.60 6.67
N ASP A 141 11.21 -10.37 7.94
CA ASP A 141 10.63 -9.10 8.38
C ASP A 141 11.60 -7.93 8.19
N GLU A 142 12.90 -8.18 8.34
CA GLU A 142 13.95 -7.18 8.11
C GLU A 142 13.98 -6.72 6.66
N VAL A 143 13.86 -7.66 5.71
CA VAL A 143 13.82 -7.34 4.26
C VAL A 143 12.57 -6.53 3.93
N VAL A 144 11.42 -6.90 4.49
CA VAL A 144 10.15 -6.17 4.30
C VAL A 144 10.28 -4.74 4.81
N LEU A 145 10.77 -4.57 6.04
CA LEU A 145 10.92 -3.26 6.66
C LEU A 145 11.94 -2.39 5.90
N GLN A 146 13.07 -2.97 5.51
CA GLN A 146 14.11 -2.24 4.78
C GLN A 146 13.57 -1.72 3.44
N TYR A 147 12.86 -2.56 2.68
CA TYR A 147 12.21 -2.12 1.43
C TYR A 147 11.23 -0.97 1.65
N LEU A 148 10.38 -1.06 2.68
CA LEU A 148 9.42 0.00 3.00
C LEU A 148 10.14 1.33 3.30
N ARG A 149 11.22 1.28 4.10
CA ARG A 149 12.02 2.47 4.42
C ARG A 149 12.74 3.06 3.21
N ASP A 150 13.27 2.21 2.34
CA ASP A 150 13.98 2.66 1.14
C ASP A 150 13.02 3.33 0.13
N LYS A 151 11.75 2.91 0.08
CA LYS A 151 10.71 3.53 -0.76
C LYS A 151 9.99 4.72 -0.12
N GLU A 152 10.09 4.90 1.19
CA GLU A 152 9.34 5.91 1.96
C GLU A 152 9.52 7.32 1.40
N ARG A 153 10.76 7.73 1.11
CA ARG A 153 11.02 9.08 0.59
C ARG A 153 10.28 9.34 -0.72
N LYS A 154 10.31 8.37 -1.65
CA LYS A 154 9.61 8.45 -2.93
C LYS A 154 8.10 8.46 -2.76
N ALA A 155 7.58 7.72 -1.78
CA ALA A 155 6.16 7.73 -1.43
C ALA A 155 5.71 9.11 -0.92
N VAL A 156 6.50 9.74 -0.05
CA VAL A 156 6.25 11.11 0.43
C VAL A 156 6.25 12.09 -0.74
N ASP A 157 7.24 12.03 -1.64
CA ASP A 157 7.30 12.93 -2.81
C ASP A 157 6.06 12.76 -3.72
N ILE A 158 5.54 11.54 -3.88
CA ILE A 158 4.30 11.27 -4.63
C ILE A 158 3.08 11.90 -3.94
N ILE A 159 2.98 11.76 -2.61
CA ILE A 159 1.87 12.31 -1.83
C ILE A 159 1.88 13.84 -1.88
N ASP A 160 3.07 14.44 -1.75
CA ASP A 160 3.26 15.88 -1.85
C ASP A 160 2.86 16.40 -3.24
N PHE A 161 3.25 15.68 -4.30
CA PHE A 161 2.83 15.97 -5.66
C PHE A 161 1.30 15.94 -5.81
N PHE A 162 0.63 14.92 -5.26
CA PHE A 162 -0.84 14.85 -5.28
C PHE A 162 -1.52 16.00 -4.55
N GLN A 163 -0.91 16.48 -3.46
CA GLN A 163 -1.44 17.58 -2.64
C GLN A 163 -1.11 18.97 -3.23
N GLY A 164 -0.40 19.04 -4.35
CA GLY A 164 -0.03 20.31 -4.98
C GLY A 164 1.11 21.03 -4.26
N SER A 165 1.85 20.33 -3.40
CA SER A 165 3.11 20.84 -2.85
C SER A 165 4.12 20.92 -4.00
N ILE A 166 4.42 22.13 -4.46
CA ILE A 166 5.47 22.36 -5.45
C ILE A 166 6.78 21.87 -4.82
N VAL A 167 7.36 20.81 -5.37
CA VAL A 167 8.75 20.45 -5.10
C VAL A 167 9.59 21.63 -5.58
N ASN A 168 10.01 22.51 -4.66
CA ASN A 168 10.99 23.54 -4.94
C ASN A 168 12.33 22.85 -5.23
N SER A 169 12.52 22.40 -6.47
CA SER A 169 13.83 22.08 -7.00
C SER A 169 14.58 23.37 -7.27
N SER A 170 15.02 24.05 -6.21
CA SER A 170 15.94 25.18 -6.32
C SER A 170 16.83 25.25 -5.08
N THR A 171 17.85 24.39 -5.07
CA THR A 171 19.07 24.64 -4.31
C THR A 171 20.27 24.58 -5.26
N SER A 172 20.80 25.78 -5.52
CA SER A 172 22.15 26.15 -5.95
C SER A 172 22.66 25.71 -7.33
N LEU A 173 22.35 26.53 -8.35
CA LEU A 173 23.31 26.92 -9.39
C LEU A 173 23.60 28.42 -9.25
N GLU A 174 24.34 28.77 -8.20
CA GLU A 174 25.16 29.98 -8.11
C GLU A 174 26.55 29.48 -7.66
N GLY A 175 27.69 29.83 -8.26
CA GLY A 175 27.96 30.93 -9.15
C GLY A 175 29.08 30.64 -10.16
N SER A 176 28.89 31.23 -11.33
CA SER A 176 29.98 31.64 -12.23
C SER A 176 30.98 32.51 -11.46
N ARG A 177 32.28 32.19 -11.58
CA ARG A 177 33.41 33.12 -11.84
C ARG A 177 34.75 32.44 -11.55
N TYR A 178 35.39 31.93 -12.60
CA TYR A 178 36.84 32.07 -12.77
C TYR A 178 37.11 32.32 -14.25
N ALA A 179 37.16 33.61 -14.59
CA ALA A 179 37.88 34.11 -15.74
C ALA A 179 38.94 35.07 -15.20
N LYS A 180 40.18 34.59 -15.13
CA LYS A 180 41.43 35.26 -15.49
C LYS A 180 42.55 34.24 -15.52
#